data_AF-A0A932JJ88-F1
#
_entry.id   AF-A0A932JJ88-F1
#
_cell.length_a   1.000
_cell.length_b   1.000
_cell.length_c   1.000
_cell.angle_alpha   90.00
_cell.angle_beta   90.00
_cell.angle_gamma   90.00
#
_symmetry.space_group_name_H-M   'P 1'
#
loop_
_entity.id
_entity.type
_entity.pdbx_description
1 polymer ?
#
loop_
_entity_poly.entity_id
_entity_poly.type
_entity_poly.pdbx_seq_one_letter_code
_entity_poly.pdbx_strand_id
1 'polypeptide(L)' 'MLLAVDVGNTNLTVGVFAGDRLVRQWRLET' A
#
# COMPACT_ATOMS: atom_id res chain seq x y z
N MET A 1 7.61 -3.66 11.22
CA MET A 1 6.54 -3.47 10.21
C MET A 1 6.88 -2.24 9.39
N LEU A 2 6.57 -2.24 8.09
CA LEU A 2 6.82 -1.14 7.16
C LEU A 2 5.52 -0.76 6.46
N LEU A 3 5.20 0.54 6.39
CA LEU A 3 4.09 1.06 5.59
C LEU A 3 4.66 1.59 4.27
N ALA A 4 4.18 1.06 3.15
CA ALA A 4 4.50 1.53 1.81
C ALA A 4 3.27 2.23 1.21
N VAL A 5 3.49 3.36 0.57
CA VAL A 5 2.44 4.12 -0.13
C VAL A 5 2.91 4.38 -1.55
N ASP A 6 2.10 3.96 -2.51
CA ASP A 6 2.26 4.22 -3.94
C ASP A 6 1.15 5.18 -4.39
N VAL A 7 1.56 6.31 -4.97
CA VAL A 7 0.68 7.44 -5.29
C VAL A 7 0.61 7.58 -6.80
N GLY A 8 -0.53 7.20 -7.37
CA GLY A 8 -0.87 7.46 -8.77
C GLY A 8 -1.88 8.60 -8.91
N ASN A 9 -2.02 9.13 -10.12
CA ASN A 9 -2.95 10.24 -10.40
C ASN A 9 -4.43 9.88 -10.19
N THR A 10 -4.77 8.60 -10.33
CA THR A 10 -6.17 8.09 -10.27
C THR A 10 -6.38 7.12 -9.11
N ASN A 11 -5.31 6.65 -8.50
CA ASN A 11 -5.41 5.66 -7.43
C ASN A 11 -4.28 5.83 -6.41
N LEU A 12 -4.59 5.45 -5.17
CA LEU A 12 -3.66 5.38 -4.06
C LEU A 12 -3.59 3.93 -3.59
N THR A 13 -2.38 3.35 -3.57
CA THR A 13 -2.16 2.01 -3.03
C THR A 13 -1.38 2.10 -1.72
N VAL A 14 -1.89 1.45 -0.68
CA VAL A 14 -1.28 1.43 0.65
C VAL A 14 -1.04 -0.02 1.06
N GLY A 15 0.21 -0.35 1.43
CA GLY A 15 0.62 -1.68 1.82
C GLY A 15 1.31 -1.71 3.19
N VAL A 16 1.01 -2.71 4.02
CA VAL A 16 1.72 -2.98 5.27
C VAL A 16 2.54 -4.25 5.09
N PHE A 17 3.84 -4.15 5.34
CA PHE A 17 4.79 -5.26 5.27
C PHE A 17 5.28 -5.67 6.68
N ALA A 18 5.43 -6.98 6.87
CA ALA A 18 6.12 -7.58 8.00
C ALA A 18 7.36 -8.31 7.46
N GLY A 19 8.51 -7.63 7.48
CA GLY A 19 9.71 -8.11 6.78
C GLY A 19 9.51 -8.00 5.28
N ASP A 20 9.69 -9.11 4.58
CA ASP A 20 9.49 -9.28 3.13
C ASP A 20 8.04 -9.61 2.74
N ARG A 21 7.18 -9.88 3.73
CA ARG A 21 5.79 -10.28 3.49
C ARG A 21 4.83 -9.09 3.52
N LEU A 22 4.03 -8.93 2.47
CA LEU A 22 2.86 -8.05 2.47
C LEU A 22 1.75 -8.69 3.32
N VAL A 23 1.32 -8.00 4.38
CA VAL A 23 0.30 -8.51 5.33
C VAL A 23 -1.05 -7.83 5.19
N ARG A 24 -1.10 -6.62 4.60
CA ARG A 24 -2.34 -5.92 4.26
C ARG A 24 -2.10 -4.99 3.07
N GLN A 25 -3.11 -4.84 2.22
CA GLN A 25 -3.11 -3.89 1.12
C GLN A 25 -4.51 -3.30 0.93
N TRP A 26 -4.54 -2.00 0.64
CA TRP A 26 -5.74 -1.29 0.20
C TRP A 26 -5.45 -0.53 -1.08
N ARG A 27 -6.47 -0.38 -1.91
CA ARG A 27 -6.47 0.49 -3.06
C ARG A 27 -7.66 1.43 -2.96
N LEU A 28 -7.39 2.72 -3.10
CA LEU A 28 -8.39 3.76 -3.12
C LEU A 28 -8.38 4.40 -4.51
N GLU A 29 -9.55 4.74 -5.01
CA GLU A 29 -9.75 5.42 -6.28
C GLU A 29 -10.31 6.81 -6.00
N THR A 30 -9.99 7.76 -6.89
CA THR A 30 -10.46 9.15 -6.80
C THR A 30 -11.76 9.36 -7.56
#